data_AF-A0A0U0C4K8-F1
#
_entry.id   AF-A0A0U0C4K8-F1
#
_cell.length_a   1.000
_cell.length_b   1.000
_cell.length_c   1.000
_cell.angle_alpha   90.00
_cell.angle_beta   90.00
_cell.angle_gamma   90.00
#
_symmetry.space_group_name_H-M   'P 1'
#
loop_
_entity.id
_entity.type
_entity.pdbx_description
1 polymer ?
#
loop_
_entity_poly.entity_id
_entity_poly.type
_entity_poly.pdbx_seq_one_letter_code
_entity_poly.pdbx_strand_id
1 'polypeptide(L)'
;MKVLVTGFEPFGGEKGNPALEAIKGLPAEIHGAEVRWLEVPTVFHKSAQVLEEEMNRYQPDFVLCIGQAGGRTSLTPERVVINQDDARISDNEDNQPIDRPIRPDGASAYFSSLPIKAMVQAIKKKDYRPLFPIRQGLLSAAI
;
A
#
# COMPACT_ATOMS: atom_id res chain seq x y z
N MET A 1 0.02 2.88 -20.90
CA MET A 1 0.28 2.21 -19.62
C MET A 1 -0.64 2.82 -18.59
N LYS A 2 -1.28 2.02 -17.75
CA LYS A 2 -2.18 2.45 -16.69
C LYS A 2 -1.61 2.09 -15.32
N VAL A 3 -1.58 3.05 -14.42
CA VAL A 3 -1.07 2.90 -13.06
C VAL A 3 -2.19 3.21 -12.09
N LEU A 4 -2.52 2.26 -11.23
CA LEU A 4 -3.41 2.46 -10.09
C LEU A 4 -2.57 2.72 -8.84
N VAL A 5 -2.83 3.82 -8.14
CA VAL A 5 -2.15 4.16 -6.89
C VAL A 5 -3.18 4.20 -5.77
N THR A 6 -2.96 3.48 -4.67
CA THR A 6 -3.90 3.50 -3.54
C THR A 6 -3.33 4.18 -2.31
N GLY A 7 -4.22 4.70 -1.47
CA GLY A 7 -3.89 5.29 -0.18
C GLY A 7 -5.03 5.05 0.81
N PHE A 8 -4.68 4.77 2.06
CA PHE A 8 -5.65 4.50 3.10
C PHE A 8 -6.29 5.78 3.65
N GLU A 9 -7.56 5.72 4.02
CA GLU A 9 -8.20 6.74 4.86
C GLU A 9 -7.46 6.93 6.21
N PRO A 10 -7.75 7.98 6.99
CA PRO A 10 -7.20 8.13 8.34
C PRO A 10 -7.60 6.99 9.28
N PHE A 11 -6.75 6.65 10.23
CA PHE A 11 -6.97 5.56 11.20
C PHE A 11 -6.26 5.81 12.52
N GLY A 12 -6.56 5.01 13.54
CA GLY A 12 -5.85 5.07 14.83
C GLY A 12 -6.02 6.40 15.57
N GLY A 13 -7.14 7.10 15.35
CA GLY A 13 -7.42 8.42 15.94
C GLY A 13 -6.79 9.60 15.21
N GLU A 14 -6.05 9.37 14.13
CA GLU A 14 -5.47 10.44 13.32
C GLU A 14 -6.54 11.16 12.48
N LYS A 15 -6.38 12.48 12.33
CA LYS A 15 -7.32 13.32 11.53
C LYS A 15 -7.03 13.30 10.03
N GLY A 16 -5.89 12.74 9.62
CA GLY A 16 -5.43 12.72 8.24
C GLY A 16 -4.48 11.56 8.01
N ASN A 17 -4.20 11.28 6.74
CA ASN A 17 -3.25 10.26 6.32
C ASN A 17 -2.31 10.85 5.24
N PRO A 18 -1.04 11.19 5.55
CA PRO A 18 -0.07 11.69 4.57
C PRO A 18 0.07 10.84 3.30
N ALA A 19 -0.15 9.52 3.36
CA ALA A 19 -0.14 8.68 2.16
C ALA A 19 -1.26 9.08 1.21
N LEU A 20 -2.48 9.22 1.73
CA LEU A 20 -3.65 9.63 0.97
C LEU A 20 -3.52 11.05 0.43
N GLU A 21 -3.06 11.99 1.27
CA GLU A 21 -2.87 13.37 0.84
C GLU A 21 -1.79 13.51 -0.24
N ALA A 22 -0.73 12.68 -0.19
CA ALA A 22 0.28 12.63 -1.23
C ALA A 22 -0.29 12.12 -2.58
N ILE A 23 -1.12 11.08 -2.57
CA ILE A 23 -1.66 10.51 -3.83
C ILE A 23 -2.72 11.41 -4.47
N LYS A 24 -3.49 12.17 -3.67
CA LYS A 24 -4.47 13.15 -4.19
C LYS A 24 -3.82 14.24 -5.04
N GLY A 25 -2.54 14.54 -4.79
CA GLY A 25 -1.76 15.50 -5.56
C GLY A 25 -1.13 14.96 -6.83
N LEU A 26 -1.32 13.68 -7.16
CA LEU A 26 -0.76 13.10 -8.38
C LEU A 26 -1.46 13.65 -9.64
N PRO A 27 -0.71 14.03 -10.68
CA PRO A 27 -1.32 14.37 -11.97
C PRO A 27 -1.94 13.11 -12.60
N ALA A 28 -2.95 13.31 -13.45
CA ALA A 28 -3.61 12.21 -14.16
C ALA A 28 -2.70 11.51 -15.19
N GLU A 29 -1.56 12.10 -15.53
CA GLU A 29 -0.57 11.51 -16.43
C GLU A 29 0.86 11.82 -15.95
N ILE A 30 1.72 10.80 -15.98
CA ILE A 30 3.15 10.94 -15.68
C ILE A 30 3.95 10.22 -16.76
N HIS A 31 4.76 10.96 -17.52
CA HIS A 31 5.59 10.41 -18.61
C HIS A 31 4.82 9.53 -19.61
N GLY A 32 3.58 9.91 -19.97
CA GLY A 32 2.72 9.12 -20.88
C GLY A 32 2.02 7.91 -20.24
N ALA A 33 2.22 7.67 -18.94
CA ALA A 33 1.42 6.70 -18.20
C ALA A 33 0.19 7.39 -17.59
N GLU A 34 -0.98 6.82 -17.83
CA GLU A 34 -2.23 7.23 -17.19
C GLU A 34 -2.18 6.83 -15.71
N VAL A 35 -2.44 7.79 -14.83
CA VAL A 35 -2.40 7.60 -13.38
C VAL A 35 -3.77 7.83 -12.81
N ARG A 36 -4.28 6.80 -12.14
CA ARG A 36 -5.49 6.90 -11.33
C ARG A 36 -5.15 6.59 -9.89
N TRP A 37 -5.71 7.38 -8.97
CA TRP A 37 -5.60 7.09 -7.55
C TRP A 37 -6.94 6.64 -6.98
N LEU A 38 -6.87 5.85 -5.90
CA LEU A 38 -8.01 5.29 -5.19
C LEU A 38 -7.77 5.39 -3.68
N GLU A 39 -8.73 5.99 -2.97
CA GLU A 39 -8.80 5.91 -1.53
C GLU A 39 -9.38 4.54 -1.13
N VAL A 40 -8.73 3.84 -0.20
CA VAL A 40 -9.20 2.54 0.32
C VAL A 40 -9.49 2.65 1.83
N PRO A 41 -10.49 1.90 2.34
CA PRO A 41 -10.82 1.93 3.76
C PRO A 41 -9.69 1.33 4.59
N THR A 42 -9.53 1.81 5.83
CA THR A 42 -8.61 1.19 6.79
C THR A 42 -9.37 0.13 7.57
N VAL A 43 -9.82 -0.89 6.84
CA VAL A 43 -10.62 -2.01 7.33
C VAL A 43 -10.08 -3.30 6.70
N PHE A 44 -9.77 -4.31 7.53
CA PHE A 44 -9.23 -5.59 7.08
C PHE A 44 -10.17 -6.24 6.05
N HIS A 45 -9.59 -6.86 5.02
CA HIS A 45 -10.26 -7.49 3.87
C HIS A 45 -11.09 -6.55 2.97
N LYS A 46 -11.78 -5.55 3.52
CA LYS A 46 -12.55 -4.56 2.75
C LYS A 46 -11.65 -3.70 1.87
N SER A 47 -10.47 -3.32 2.36
CA SER A 47 -9.45 -2.61 1.57
C SER A 47 -9.03 -3.41 0.33
N ALA A 48 -8.82 -4.72 0.48
CA ALA A 48 -8.46 -5.62 -0.61
C ALA A 48 -9.62 -5.79 -1.61
N GLN A 49 -10.85 -5.94 -1.13
CA GLN A 49 -12.04 -6.01 -2.00
C GLN A 49 -12.19 -4.76 -2.87
N VAL A 50 -12.10 -3.56 -2.28
CA VAL A 50 -12.18 -2.30 -3.02
C VAL A 50 -11.06 -2.18 -4.07
N LEU A 51 -9.84 -2.61 -3.72
CA LEU A 51 -8.72 -2.65 -4.67
C LEU A 51 -8.96 -3.65 -5.81
N GLU A 52 -9.41 -4.88 -5.52
CA GLU A 52 -9.70 -5.90 -6.52
C GLU A 52 -10.79 -5.46 -7.50
N GLU A 53 -11.86 -4.85 -6.98
CA GLU A 53 -12.94 -4.28 -7.81
C GLU A 53 -12.41 -3.20 -8.75
N GLU A 54 -11.58 -2.28 -8.25
CA GLU A 54 -11.01 -1.23 -9.07
C GLU A 54 -9.97 -1.77 -10.07
N MET A 55 -9.18 -2.78 -9.70
CA MET A 55 -8.29 -3.47 -10.62
C MET A 55 -9.07 -4.12 -11.76
N ASN A 56 -10.18 -4.80 -11.46
CA ASN A 56 -11.04 -5.43 -12.46
C ASN A 56 -11.67 -4.38 -13.39
N ARG A 57 -12.09 -3.23 -12.86
CA ARG A 57 -12.70 -2.15 -13.63
C ARG A 57 -11.69 -1.39 -14.48
N TYR A 58 -10.56 -1.02 -13.89
CA TYR A 58 -9.59 -0.11 -14.50
C TYR A 58 -8.57 -0.82 -15.41
N GLN A 59 -8.34 -2.12 -15.14
CA GLN A 59 -7.34 -2.96 -15.80
C GLN A 59 -5.95 -2.28 -15.82
N PRO A 60 -5.37 -1.97 -14.65
CA PRO A 60 -4.05 -1.34 -14.58
C PRO A 60 -2.93 -2.31 -14.97
N ASP A 61 -1.87 -1.79 -15.57
CA ASP A 61 -0.62 -2.53 -15.80
C ASP A 61 0.21 -2.62 -14.50
N PHE A 62 0.10 -1.60 -13.63
CA PHE A 62 0.82 -1.51 -12.37
C PHE A 62 -0.09 -1.02 -11.24
N VAL A 63 0.11 -1.59 -10.04
CA VAL A 63 -0.56 -1.18 -8.81
C VAL A 63 0.50 -0.77 -7.79
N LEU A 64 0.32 0.39 -7.17
CA LEU A 64 1.18 0.90 -6.12
C LEU A 64 0.34 1.27 -4.88
N CYS A 65 0.46 0.47 -3.83
CA CYS A 65 -0.23 0.75 -2.56
C CYS A 65 0.66 1.60 -1.65
N ILE A 66 0.21 2.81 -1.32
CA ILE A 66 0.93 3.75 -0.46
C ILE A 66 0.30 3.74 0.93
N GLY A 67 1.11 3.53 1.97
CA GLY A 67 0.67 3.53 3.35
C GLY A 67 1.52 4.42 4.24
N GLN A 68 0.91 4.94 5.30
CA GLN A 68 1.63 5.60 6.38
C GLN A 68 2.30 4.56 7.28
N ALA A 69 3.56 4.80 7.64
CA ALA A 69 4.27 4.05 8.66
C ALA A 69 4.80 5.02 9.73
N GLY A 70 4.00 5.23 10.78
CA GLY A 70 4.33 6.13 11.88
C GLY A 70 5.72 5.84 12.48
N GLY A 71 6.49 6.88 12.75
CA GLY A 71 7.85 6.78 13.30
C GLY A 71 8.95 6.48 12.26
N ARG A 72 8.62 6.14 11.00
CA ARG A 72 9.62 6.07 9.93
C ARG A 72 9.97 7.46 9.44
N THR A 73 11.26 7.70 9.16
CA THR A 73 11.80 9.00 8.70
C THR A 73 12.17 8.99 7.21
N SER A 74 11.70 7.99 6.46
CA SER A 74 12.19 7.66 5.12
C SER A 74 11.13 6.91 4.32
N LEU A 75 11.15 7.08 2.99
CA LEU A 75 10.31 6.31 2.08
C LEU A 75 10.89 4.90 1.91
N THR A 76 10.03 3.89 1.94
CA THR A 76 10.46 2.48 2.00
C THR A 76 9.64 1.62 1.04
N PRO A 77 10.12 1.39 -0.20
CA PRO A 77 9.53 0.38 -1.08
C PRO A 77 9.61 -1.00 -0.43
N GLU A 78 8.47 -1.66 -0.25
CA GLU A 78 8.38 -2.97 0.40
C GLU A 78 8.79 -4.10 -0.54
N ARG A 79 9.60 -5.04 -0.04
CA ARG A 79 10.14 -6.15 -0.84
C ARG A 79 9.19 -7.35 -0.89
N VAL A 80 8.48 -7.60 0.20
CA VAL A 80 7.73 -8.82 0.44
C VAL A 80 6.52 -8.52 1.30
N VAL A 81 5.40 -9.16 0.98
CA VAL A 81 4.21 -9.22 1.82
C VAL A 81 4.08 -10.63 2.38
N ILE A 82 3.60 -10.76 3.62
CA ILE A 82 3.43 -12.06 4.31
C ILE A 82 1.94 -12.34 4.50
N ASN A 83 1.54 -13.60 4.32
CA ASN A 83 0.16 -14.04 4.39
C ASN A 83 -0.30 -14.25 5.84
N GLN A 84 -0.31 -13.16 6.60
CA GLN A 84 -0.75 -13.15 7.99
C GLN A 84 -1.24 -11.75 8.39
N ASP A 85 -2.46 -11.67 8.91
CA ASP A 85 -2.96 -10.54 9.67
C ASP A 85 -2.70 -10.77 11.17
N ASP A 86 -2.02 -9.80 11.79
CA ASP A 86 -1.68 -9.78 13.21
C ASP A 86 -1.74 -8.32 13.72
N ALA A 87 -2.96 -7.91 14.09
CA ALA A 87 -3.33 -6.52 14.31
C ALA A 87 -3.08 -6.07 15.75
N ARG A 88 -2.12 -5.15 15.95
CA ARG A 88 -1.84 -4.55 17.27
C ARG A 88 -2.99 -3.69 17.81
N ILE A 89 -3.74 -3.04 16.92
CA ILE A 89 -4.90 -2.19 17.22
C ILE A 89 -6.05 -2.59 16.31
N SER A 90 -7.28 -2.30 16.71
CA SER A 90 -8.43 -2.47 15.83
C SER A 90 -8.37 -1.54 14.62
N ASP A 91 -8.97 -1.99 13.52
CA ASP A 91 -9.23 -1.18 12.34
C ASP A 91 -10.42 -0.21 12.57
N ASN A 92 -10.84 0.50 11.52
CA ASN A 92 -11.92 1.50 11.64
C ASN A 92 -13.33 0.91 11.83
N GLU A 93 -13.50 -0.42 11.75
CA GLU A 93 -14.75 -1.14 12.02
C GLU A 93 -14.60 -2.11 13.22
N ASP A 94 -13.66 -1.79 14.12
CA ASP A 94 -13.37 -2.55 15.35
C ASP A 94 -12.84 -3.98 15.12
N ASN A 95 -12.45 -4.36 13.91
CA ASN A 95 -11.85 -5.67 13.65
C ASN A 95 -10.39 -5.68 14.11
N GLN A 96 -9.99 -6.76 14.78
CA GLN A 96 -8.63 -6.96 15.25
C GLN A 96 -8.20 -8.42 15.03
N PRO A 97 -7.94 -8.86 13.79
CA PRO A 97 -7.47 -10.21 13.51
C PRO A 97 -6.10 -10.45 14.15
N ILE A 98 -5.95 -11.56 14.87
CA ILE A 98 -4.70 -12.00 15.48
C ILE A 98 -4.36 -13.39 14.95
N ASP A 99 -3.15 -13.54 14.40
CA ASP A 99 -2.63 -14.79 13.85
C ASP A 99 -3.57 -15.48 12.85
N ARG A 100 -4.10 -14.70 11.90
CA ARG A 100 -4.98 -15.21 10.83
C ARG A 100 -4.31 -15.13 9.47
N PRO A 101 -4.45 -16.15 8.59
CA PRO A 101 -4.02 -16.01 7.20
C PRO A 101 -4.89 -14.96 6.48
N ILE A 102 -4.28 -14.16 5.61
CA ILE A 102 -5.00 -13.18 4.76
C ILE A 102 -5.81 -13.94 3.69
N ARG A 103 -5.15 -14.88 3.01
CA ARG A 103 -5.74 -15.81 2.03
C ARG A 103 -5.45 -17.25 2.46
N PRO A 104 -6.46 -18.05 2.85
CA PRO A 104 -6.24 -19.43 3.29
C PRO A 104 -5.58 -20.33 2.24
N ASP A 105 -5.79 -20.03 0.96
CA ASP A 105 -5.24 -20.73 -0.21
C ASP A 105 -4.00 -20.04 -0.81
N GLY A 106 -3.56 -18.92 -0.24
CA GLY A 106 -2.39 -18.16 -0.68
C GLY A 106 -1.06 -18.74 -0.21
N ALA A 107 0.01 -18.44 -0.93
CA ALA A 107 1.37 -18.74 -0.49
C ALA A 107 1.70 -18.00 0.81
N SER A 108 2.71 -18.46 1.55
CA SER A 108 3.12 -17.83 2.82
C SER A 108 3.59 -16.37 2.64
N ALA A 109 4.13 -16.04 1.47
CA ALA A 109 4.61 -14.71 1.14
C ALA A 109 4.68 -14.50 -0.38
N TYR A 110 4.62 -13.23 -0.79
CA TYR A 110 4.79 -12.81 -2.18
C TYR A 110 5.83 -11.69 -2.25
N PHE A 111 6.77 -11.81 -3.19
CA PHE A 111 7.74 -10.74 -3.47
C PHE A 111 7.13 -9.70 -4.41
N SER A 112 7.46 -8.43 -4.19
CA SER A 112 7.06 -7.37 -5.11
C SER A 112 7.64 -7.62 -6.51
N SER A 113 6.80 -7.50 -7.53
CA SER A 113 7.20 -7.52 -8.94
C SER A 113 7.75 -6.17 -9.42
N LEU A 114 7.68 -5.12 -8.60
CA LEU A 114 8.21 -3.80 -8.94
C LEU A 114 9.74 -3.75 -8.86
N PRO A 115 10.40 -2.85 -9.61
CA PRO A 115 11.85 -2.69 -9.57
C PRO A 115 12.31 -1.93 -8.31
N ILE A 116 12.09 -2.52 -7.12
CA ILE A 116 12.28 -1.88 -5.80
C ILE A 116 13.67 -1.25 -5.61
N LYS A 117 14.73 -1.87 -6.15
CA LYS A 117 16.09 -1.32 -6.07
C LYS A 117 16.22 -0.04 -6.90
N ALA A 118 15.62 -0.01 -8.10
CA ALA A 118 15.61 1.18 -8.94
C ALA A 118 14.78 2.30 -8.29
N MET A 119 13.63 1.97 -7.69
CA MET A 119 12.81 2.92 -6.93
C MET A 119 13.59 3.56 -5.79
N VAL A 120 14.30 2.76 -4.99
CA VAL A 120 15.16 3.29 -3.91
C VAL A 120 16.22 4.23 -4.45
N GLN A 121 16.91 3.89 -5.55
CA GLN A 121 17.91 4.77 -6.14
C GLN A 121 17.29 6.07 -6.68
N ALA A 122 16.10 6.01 -7.27
CA ALA A 122 15.38 7.19 -7.74
C ALA A 122 15.01 8.13 -6.58
N ILE A 123 14.56 7.57 -5.44
CA ILE A 123 14.25 8.32 -4.23
C ILE A 123 15.51 9.02 -3.70
N LYS A 124 16.65 8.31 -3.60
CA LYS A 124 17.93 8.89 -3.15
C LYS A 124 18.38 10.07 -4.00
N LYS A 125 18.23 9.97 -5.32
CA LYS A 125 18.62 11.02 -6.28
C LYS A 125 17.81 12.31 -6.14
N LYS A 126 16.66 12.27 -5.45
CA LYS A 126 15.78 13.41 -5.19
C LYS A 126 15.98 13.98 -3.78
N ASP A 127 17.07 13.63 -3.11
CA ASP A 127 17.41 14.00 -1.73
C ASP A 127 16.38 13.56 -0.66
N TYR A 128 15.46 12.66 -1.02
CA TYR A 128 14.66 11.93 -0.04
C TYR A 128 15.51 10.81 0.56
N ARG A 129 15.40 10.59 1.89
CA ARG A 129 16.06 9.44 2.55
C ARG A 129 15.23 8.17 2.32
N PRO A 130 15.80 7.09 1.74
CA PRO A 130 15.12 5.80 1.68
C PRO A 130 15.82 4.74 2.54
N LEU A 131 15.02 3.83 3.09
CA LEU A 131 15.49 2.59 3.71
C LEU A 131 15.01 1.39 2.89
N PHE A 132 15.75 0.28 2.93
CA PHE A 132 15.28 -1.00 2.40
C PHE A 132 14.58 -1.76 3.55
N PRO A 133 13.24 -1.79 3.63
CA PRO A 133 12.56 -2.63 4.58
C PRO A 133 12.60 -4.09 4.13
N ILE A 134 12.63 -5.00 5.11
CA ILE A 134 12.42 -6.44 4.90
C ILE A 134 10.96 -6.80 5.25
N ARG A 135 10.20 -5.90 5.89
CA ARG A 135 8.86 -6.18 6.43
C ARG A 135 7.94 -4.95 6.36
N GLN A 136 6.75 -5.17 5.83
CA GLN A 136 5.61 -4.26 5.92
C GLN A 136 5.04 -4.27 7.36
N GLY A 137 4.56 -3.12 7.84
CA GLY A 137 3.62 -3.14 8.97
C GLY A 137 2.34 -3.86 8.51
N LEU A 138 1.85 -4.81 9.30
CA LEU A 138 0.70 -5.64 8.93
C LEU A 138 -0.58 -4.81 9.00
N LEU A 139 -0.86 -4.10 7.92
CA LEU A 139 -2.20 -3.71 7.54
C LEU A 139 -2.34 -4.08 6.08
N SER A 140 -3.24 -5.03 5.83
CA SER A 140 -3.39 -5.77 4.57
C SER A 140 -3.35 -4.85 3.35
N ALA A 141 -2.23 -4.90 2.62
CA ALA A 141 -2.15 -4.45 1.24
C ALA A 141 -2.06 -5.71 0.39
N ALA A 142 -3.22 -6.13 -0.11
CA ALA A 142 -3.46 -7.16 -1.13
C ALA A 142 -2.44 -8.30 -1.19
N ILE A 143 -2.83 -9.41 -0.57
CA ILE A 143 -2.46 -10.76 -1.03
C ILE A 143 -3.67 -11.35 -1.74
#